data_AF-A0A381TYZ2-F1
#
_entry.id   AF-A0A381TYZ2-F1
#
_cell.length_a   1.000
_cell.length_b   1.000
_cell.length_c   1.000
_cell.angle_alpha   90.00
_cell.angle_beta   90.00
_cell.angle_gamma   90.00
#
_symmetry.space_group_name_H-M   'P 1'
#
loop_
_entity.id
_entity.type
_entity.pdbx_description
1 polymer ?
#
loop_
_entity_poly.entity_id
_entity_poly.type
_entity_poly.pdbx_seq_one_letter_code
_entity_poly.pdbx_strand_id
1 'polypeptide(L)'
;MSEINQGKVVQIMGAVVDVKFENHLPAILEALEIEQNGSKLVLEVAQHLGENTVRTIAMDKTEGLKRGQDVISTGEPISVPVGEGTLGRIINVVGEPVDELGDIKAKEKKSIHQSAPEFIEQSTEREVLVTGIKVVDLLCPYAKGGKIGLFGGAGVGKTILIMELINNVAKSHGGYSVFAGVGERTREGNDLYWEMIESGVNKEGGGKGSKCSLVYGQMNEPPGARARVGLSGLTVAEHFRDQGQDVLFFVDNIFRFTQAGSEVSALLGRIPSAVGYQPTLAI
;
A
#
# COMPACT_ATOMS: atom_id res chain seq x y z
N MET A 1 -14.93 -14.97 -23.87
CA MET A 1 -15.07 -13.54 -23.53
C MET A 1 -15.92 -13.52 -22.28
N SER A 2 -15.35 -13.21 -21.12
CA SER A 2 -16.14 -13.02 -19.90
C SER A 2 -17.10 -11.86 -20.15
N GLU A 3 -18.38 -12.04 -19.83
CA GLU A 3 -19.33 -10.93 -19.83
C GLU A 3 -18.79 -9.84 -18.91
N ILE A 4 -18.75 -8.60 -19.40
CA ILE A 4 -18.33 -7.45 -18.59
C ILE A 4 -19.40 -7.27 -17.52
N ASN A 5 -19.07 -7.61 -16.27
CA ASN A 5 -19.99 -7.47 -15.16
C ASN A 5 -20.09 -5.99 -14.79
N GLN A 6 -21.22 -5.37 -15.16
CA GLN A 6 -21.48 -3.95 -14.93
C GLN A 6 -22.49 -3.75 -13.80
N GLY A 7 -22.24 -2.76 -12.96
CA GLY A 7 -23.11 -2.30 -11.90
C GLY A 7 -23.41 -0.81 -12.03
N LYS A 8 -24.31 -0.31 -11.20
CA LYS A 8 -24.67 1.11 -11.13
C LYS A 8 -24.56 1.65 -9.72
N VAL A 9 -24.03 2.86 -9.60
CA VAL A 9 -23.97 3.57 -8.33
C VAL A 9 -25.39 3.85 -7.82
N VAL A 10 -25.72 3.39 -6.62
CA VAL A 10 -27.04 3.64 -5.99
C VAL A 10 -26.98 4.66 -4.87
N GLN A 11 -25.86 4.69 -4.12
CA GLN A 11 -25.70 5.59 -2.97
C GLN A 11 -24.23 6.00 -2.81
N ILE A 12 -24.02 7.23 -2.32
CA ILE A 12 -22.69 7.84 -2.11
C ILE A 12 -22.70 8.48 -0.73
N MET A 13 -21.78 8.07 0.14
CA MET A 13 -21.62 8.54 1.52
C MET A 13 -20.15 8.81 1.81
N GLY A 14 -19.68 9.99 1.41
CA GLY A 14 -18.25 10.32 1.50
C GLY A 14 -17.41 9.33 0.69
N ALA A 15 -16.47 8.64 1.33
CA ALA A 15 -15.63 7.62 0.69
C ALA A 15 -16.32 6.24 0.54
N VAL A 16 -17.55 6.07 1.02
CA VAL A 16 -18.32 4.83 0.85
C VAL A 16 -19.29 4.99 -0.32
N VAL A 17 -19.25 4.03 -1.25
CA VAL A 17 -20.12 4.01 -2.43
C VAL A 17 -20.81 2.66 -2.47
N ASP A 18 -22.14 2.67 -2.54
CA ASP A 18 -22.91 1.44 -2.73
C ASP A 18 -23.23 1.27 -4.22
N VAL A 19 -22.94 0.09 -4.76
CA VAL A 19 -23.07 -0.24 -6.19
C VAL A 19 -23.99 -1.45 -6.32
N LYS A 20 -24.99 -1.34 -7.18
CA LYS A 20 -25.95 -2.42 -7.46
C LYS A 20 -25.61 -3.11 -8.78
N PHE A 21 -25.52 -4.42 -8.73
CA PHE A 21 -25.32 -5.28 -9.89
C PHE A 21 -26.64 -5.98 -10.24
N GLU A 22 -26.88 -6.26 -11.52
CA GLU A 22 -28.09 -6.98 -11.93
C GLU A 22 -27.90 -8.50 -11.84
N ASN A 23 -26.70 -8.97 -12.21
CA ASN A 23 -26.38 -10.38 -12.32
C ASN A 23 -25.40 -10.82 -11.23
N HIS A 24 -24.10 -10.79 -11.54
CA HIS A 24 -23.07 -11.34 -10.68
C HIS A 24 -22.61 -10.32 -9.64
N LEU A 25 -22.63 -10.72 -8.37
CA LEU A 25 -22.09 -9.91 -7.28
C LEU A 25 -20.57 -10.07 -7.23
N PRO A 26 -19.79 -8.98 -7.35
CA PRO A 26 -18.34 -9.02 -7.20
C PRO A 26 -17.94 -9.54 -5.81
N ALA A 27 -16.82 -10.24 -5.71
CA ALA A 27 -16.33 -10.78 -4.45
C ALA A 27 -15.92 -9.66 -3.47
N ILE A 28 -15.88 -9.97 -2.17
CA ILE A 28 -15.27 -9.05 -1.20
C ILE A 28 -13.78 -8.91 -1.54
N LEU A 29 -13.25 -7.70 -1.40
CA LEU A 29 -11.92 -7.25 -1.81
C LEU A 29 -11.71 -7.07 -3.31
N GLU A 30 -12.69 -7.39 -4.15
CA GLU A 30 -12.61 -7.15 -5.59
C GLU A 30 -12.55 -5.64 -5.89
N ALA A 31 -11.77 -5.27 -6.91
CA ALA A 31 -11.70 -3.91 -7.40
C ALA A 31 -12.82 -3.63 -8.42
N LEU A 32 -13.40 -2.43 -8.34
CA LEU A 32 -14.33 -1.92 -9.33
C LEU A 32 -13.77 -0.62 -9.91
N GLU A 33 -13.97 -0.41 -11.21
CA GLU A 33 -13.53 0.80 -11.90
C GLU A 33 -14.73 1.66 -12.30
N ILE A 34 -14.61 2.96 -12.09
CA ILE A 34 -15.53 3.98 -12.59
C ILE A 34 -14.73 4.97 -13.42
N GLU A 35 -15.16 5.20 -14.66
CA GLU A 35 -14.60 6.24 -15.49
C GLU A 35 -15.16 7.61 -15.08
N GLN A 36 -14.29 8.54 -14.71
CA GLN A 36 -14.65 9.86 -14.24
C GLN A 36 -13.76 10.92 -14.89
N ASN A 37 -14.33 11.77 -15.75
CA ASN A 37 -13.63 12.92 -16.36
C ASN A 37 -12.26 12.59 -17.00
N GLY A 38 -12.10 11.39 -17.56
CA GLY A 38 -10.84 10.93 -18.16
C GLY A 38 -9.83 10.35 -17.17
N SER A 39 -10.15 10.25 -15.88
CA SER A 39 -9.41 9.48 -14.87
C SER A 39 -10.23 8.28 -14.39
N LYS A 40 -9.53 7.29 -13.81
CA LYS A 40 -10.15 6.10 -13.24
C LYS A 40 -10.32 6.28 -11.73
N LEU A 41 -11.53 6.11 -11.22
CA LEU A 41 -11.79 5.96 -9.80
C LEU A 41 -11.91 4.47 -9.48
N VAL A 42 -11.05 3.99 -8.59
CA VAL A 42 -11.09 2.60 -8.11
C VAL A 42 -11.87 2.52 -6.80
N LEU A 43 -12.77 1.55 -6.72
CA LEU A 43 -13.51 1.19 -5.51
C LEU A 43 -13.14 -0.23 -5.11
N GLU A 44 -13.01 -0.51 -3.82
CA GLU A 44 -12.81 -1.87 -3.30
C GLU A 44 -14.08 -2.36 -2.59
N VAL A 45 -14.55 -3.55 -2.92
CA VAL A 45 -15.72 -4.16 -2.29
C VAL A 45 -15.42 -4.53 -0.85
N ALA A 46 -16.14 -3.94 0.10
CA ALA A 46 -15.97 -4.21 1.52
C ALA A 46 -17.00 -5.20 2.08
N GLN A 47 -18.26 -5.11 1.64
CA GLN A 47 -19.38 -5.89 2.16
C GLN A 47 -20.46 -6.13 1.10
N HIS A 48 -21.23 -7.20 1.25
CA HIS A 48 -22.47 -7.44 0.50
C HIS A 48 -23.66 -7.03 1.37
N LEU A 49 -24.50 -6.12 0.87
CA LEU A 49 -25.65 -5.58 1.62
C LEU A 49 -26.94 -6.38 1.40
N GLY A 50 -26.96 -7.27 0.40
CA GLY A 50 -28.18 -7.90 -0.10
C GLY A 50 -28.76 -7.13 -1.29
N GLU A 51 -29.87 -7.64 -1.86
CA GLU A 51 -30.54 -7.05 -3.04
C GLU A 51 -29.59 -6.72 -4.22
N ASN A 52 -28.60 -7.60 -4.44
CA ASN A 52 -27.53 -7.45 -5.41
C ASN A 52 -26.72 -6.13 -5.27
N THR A 53 -26.61 -5.60 -4.05
CA THR A 53 -25.87 -4.38 -3.75
C THR A 53 -24.61 -4.70 -2.95
N VAL A 54 -23.47 -4.16 -3.40
CA VAL A 54 -22.20 -4.19 -2.69
C VAL A 54 -21.90 -2.82 -2.10
N ARG A 55 -21.31 -2.81 -0.92
CA ARG A 55 -20.73 -1.63 -0.29
C ARG A 55 -19.25 -1.59 -0.56
N THR A 56 -18.78 -0.48 -1.11
CA THR A 56 -17.39 -0.29 -1.51
C THR A 56 -16.75 0.90 -0.81
N ILE A 57 -15.42 0.89 -0.78
CA ILE A 57 -14.60 1.99 -0.29
C ILE A 57 -13.83 2.58 -1.47
N ALA A 58 -13.90 3.89 -1.64
CA ALA A 58 -13.21 4.60 -2.70
C ALA A 58 -11.72 4.79 -2.38
N MET A 59 -10.88 4.59 -3.40
CA MET A 59 -9.43 4.83 -3.34
C MET A 59 -9.04 6.26 -3.73
N ASP A 60 -9.97 7.04 -4.29
CA ASP A 60 -9.79 8.47 -4.56
C ASP A 60 -11.07 9.24 -4.19
N LYS A 61 -11.06 10.56 -4.40
CA LYS A 61 -12.19 11.45 -4.09
C LYS A 61 -13.41 11.04 -4.90
N THR A 62 -14.55 11.00 -4.23
CA THR A 62 -15.87 10.70 -4.80
C THR A 62 -16.63 11.96 -5.26
N GLU A 63 -15.97 13.12 -5.23
CA GLU A 63 -16.56 14.39 -5.68
C GLU A 63 -16.89 14.30 -7.18
N GLY A 64 -18.13 14.67 -7.54
CA GLY A 64 -18.61 14.62 -8.92
C GLY A 64 -19.17 13.26 -9.36
N LEU A 65 -19.10 12.23 -8.51
CA LEU A 65 -19.75 10.94 -8.75
C LEU A 65 -21.28 11.09 -8.73
N LYS A 66 -21.99 10.42 -9.64
CA LYS A 66 -23.44 10.51 -9.76
C LYS A 66 -24.10 9.14 -9.58
N ARG A 67 -25.30 9.15 -8.99
CA ARG A 67 -26.15 7.95 -8.97
C ARG A 67 -26.53 7.56 -10.39
N GLY A 68 -26.54 6.26 -10.66
CA GLY A 68 -26.77 5.67 -11.96
C GLY A 68 -25.54 5.62 -12.88
N GLN A 69 -24.37 6.10 -12.43
CA GLN A 69 -23.12 5.97 -13.16
C GLN A 69 -22.70 4.49 -13.23
N ASP A 70 -22.19 4.10 -14.39
CA ASP A 70 -21.78 2.72 -14.66
C ASP A 70 -20.47 2.41 -13.95
N VAL A 71 -20.39 1.19 -13.41
CA VAL A 71 -19.27 0.65 -12.65
C VAL A 71 -18.89 -0.69 -13.25
N ILE A 72 -17.60 -0.92 -13.47
CA ILE A 72 -17.09 -2.15 -14.10
C ILE A 72 -16.39 -2.99 -13.03
N SER A 73 -16.77 -4.26 -12.91
CA SER A 73 -16.05 -5.25 -12.09
C SER A 73 -14.77 -5.67 -12.81
N THR A 74 -13.63 -5.66 -12.12
CA THR A 74 -12.37 -6.15 -12.70
C THR A 74 -12.23 -7.67 -12.64
N GLY A 75 -12.99 -8.35 -11.78
CA GLY A 75 -12.87 -9.79 -11.50
C GLY A 75 -11.73 -10.15 -10.55
N GLU A 76 -10.94 -9.18 -10.11
CA GLU A 76 -9.77 -9.38 -9.25
C GLU A 76 -9.61 -8.25 -8.22
N PRO A 77 -8.94 -8.48 -7.09
CA PRO A 77 -8.64 -7.40 -6.17
C PRO A 77 -7.69 -6.38 -6.79
N ILE A 78 -7.52 -5.22 -6.14
CA ILE A 78 -6.56 -4.19 -6.56
C ILE A 78 -5.19 -4.85 -6.78
N SER A 79 -4.61 -4.64 -7.95
CA SER A 79 -3.36 -5.28 -8.37
C SER A 79 -2.34 -4.25 -8.81
N VAL A 80 -1.16 -4.28 -8.19
CA VAL A 80 -0.10 -3.28 -8.37
C VAL A 80 1.06 -3.85 -9.19
N PRO A 81 1.78 -3.03 -9.97
CA PRO A 81 2.98 -3.47 -10.67
C PRO A 81 4.06 -3.91 -9.67
N VAL A 82 4.77 -4.99 -9.99
CA VAL A 82 5.86 -5.53 -9.15
C VAL A 82 7.13 -5.81 -9.97
N GLY A 83 8.24 -5.99 -9.26
CA GLY A 83 9.56 -6.33 -9.83
C GLY A 83 10.46 -5.12 -10.03
N GLU A 84 11.64 -5.35 -10.65
CA GLU A 84 12.68 -4.31 -10.75
C GLU A 84 12.23 -3.02 -11.46
N GLY A 85 11.15 -3.07 -12.26
CA GLY A 85 10.56 -1.89 -12.89
C GLY A 85 10.02 -0.86 -11.90
N THR A 86 9.70 -1.25 -10.66
CA THR A 86 9.22 -0.35 -9.61
C THR A 86 10.36 0.35 -8.85
N LEU A 87 11.61 -0.06 -9.05
CA LEU A 87 12.74 0.48 -8.28
C LEU A 87 13.00 1.94 -8.66
N GLY A 88 13.08 2.82 -7.67
CA GLY A 88 13.23 4.26 -7.85
C GLY A 88 11.99 4.98 -8.39
N ARG A 89 10.85 4.29 -8.50
CA ARG A 89 9.57 4.87 -8.91
C ARG A 89 8.69 5.16 -7.71
N ILE A 90 7.75 6.10 -7.87
CA ILE A 90 6.71 6.39 -6.89
C ILE A 90 5.37 5.91 -7.43
N ILE A 91 4.73 4.98 -6.71
CA ILE A 91 3.38 4.50 -7.02
C ILE A 91 2.36 4.89 -5.94
N ASN A 92 1.12 5.09 -6.36
CA ASN A 92 -0.02 5.24 -5.46
C ASN A 92 -0.58 3.87 -5.00
N VAL A 93 -1.65 3.90 -4.22
CA VAL A 93 -2.31 2.70 -3.68
C VAL A 93 -2.80 1.70 -4.74
N VAL A 94 -3.23 2.18 -5.91
CA VAL A 94 -3.69 1.33 -7.02
C VAL A 94 -2.58 0.93 -7.99
N GLY A 95 -1.34 1.38 -7.74
CA GLY A 95 -0.17 1.01 -8.53
C GLY A 95 0.10 1.90 -9.73
N GLU A 96 -0.55 3.06 -9.83
CA GLU A 96 -0.28 4.06 -10.87
C GLU A 96 0.94 4.90 -10.48
N PRO A 97 1.82 5.27 -11.44
CA PRO A 97 2.95 6.13 -11.19
C PRO A 97 2.51 7.57 -10.90
N VAL A 98 3.06 8.17 -9.85
CA VAL A 98 2.80 9.58 -9.47
C VAL A 98 4.07 10.45 -9.52
N ASP A 99 5.12 9.94 -10.16
CA ASP A 99 6.41 10.61 -10.33
C ASP A 99 6.57 11.33 -11.69
N GLU A 100 5.53 11.33 -12.53
CA GLU A 100 5.53 11.94 -13.88
C GLU A 100 6.57 11.35 -14.84
N LEU A 101 7.17 10.20 -14.52
CA LEU A 101 8.19 9.52 -15.34
C LEU A 101 7.60 8.54 -16.36
N GLY A 102 6.30 8.65 -16.64
CA GLY A 102 5.55 7.76 -17.52
C GLY A 102 5.25 6.39 -16.90
N ASP A 103 4.84 5.43 -17.72
CA ASP A 103 4.41 4.12 -17.23
C ASP A 103 5.52 3.30 -16.59
N ILE A 104 5.15 2.45 -15.64
CA ILE A 104 6.06 1.49 -15.01
C ILE A 104 6.21 0.28 -15.91
N LYS A 105 7.46 -0.02 -16.29
CA LYS A 105 7.81 -1.20 -17.08
C LYS A 105 7.83 -2.45 -16.21
N ALA A 106 6.69 -2.82 -15.66
CA ALA A 106 6.50 -4.05 -14.91
C ALA A 106 6.10 -5.20 -15.84
N LYS A 107 6.64 -6.40 -15.58
CA LYS A 107 6.28 -7.62 -16.31
C LYS A 107 5.05 -8.31 -15.74
N GLU A 108 4.75 -8.02 -14.47
CA GLU A 108 3.73 -8.69 -13.69
C GLU A 108 3.02 -7.65 -12.80
N LYS A 109 1.74 -7.90 -12.55
CA LYS A 109 0.98 -7.24 -11.49
C LYS A 109 0.58 -8.30 -10.47
N LYS A 110 0.62 -7.95 -9.18
CA LYS A 110 0.18 -8.83 -8.09
C LYS A 110 -0.92 -8.16 -7.29
N SER A 111 -1.87 -8.96 -6.81
CA SER A 111 -2.94 -8.53 -5.93
C SER A 111 -2.38 -8.02 -4.60
N ILE A 112 -2.96 -6.94 -4.07
CA ILE A 112 -2.58 -6.42 -2.75
C ILE A 112 -3.13 -7.25 -1.58
N HIS A 113 -4.08 -8.14 -1.86
CA HIS A 113 -4.70 -9.01 -0.87
C HIS A 113 -4.15 -10.42 -1.01
N GLN A 114 -3.17 -10.74 -0.17
CA GLN A 114 -2.53 -12.05 -0.13
C GLN A 114 -2.62 -12.65 1.28
N SER A 115 -2.67 -13.97 1.35
CA SER A 115 -2.61 -14.67 2.63
C SER A 115 -1.20 -14.63 3.18
N ALA A 116 -1.07 -14.57 4.51
CA ALA A 116 0.22 -14.70 5.15
C ALA A 116 0.85 -16.07 4.84
N PRO A 117 2.20 -16.19 4.86
CA PRO A 117 2.89 -17.46 4.65
C PRO A 117 2.39 -18.57 5.59
N GLU A 118 2.24 -19.77 5.05
CA GLU A 118 1.76 -20.91 5.83
C GLU A 118 2.77 -21.32 6.91
N PHE A 119 2.30 -22.03 7.94
CA PHE A 119 3.15 -22.48 9.05
C PHE A 119 4.37 -23.29 8.57
N ILE A 120 4.22 -24.07 7.50
CA ILE A 120 5.29 -24.90 6.92
C ILE A 120 6.35 -24.09 6.17
N GLU A 121 6.03 -22.86 5.77
CA GLU A 121 6.93 -21.95 5.03
C GLU A 121 7.75 -21.05 5.98
N GLN A 122 7.42 -21.05 7.27
CA GLN A 122 8.09 -20.21 8.26
C GLN A 122 9.46 -20.79 8.62
N SER A 123 10.51 -19.99 8.46
CA SER A 123 11.85 -20.37 8.92
C SER A 123 11.91 -20.43 10.45
N THR A 124 12.52 -21.49 10.97
CA THR A 124 12.83 -21.65 12.40
C THR A 124 14.17 -21.03 12.79
N GLU A 125 14.97 -20.60 11.80
CA GLU A 125 16.29 -20.05 12.03
C GLU A 125 16.21 -18.58 12.49
N ARG A 126 17.03 -18.23 13.47
CA ARG A 126 17.14 -16.86 13.98
C ARG A 126 18.50 -16.30 13.59
N GLU A 127 18.51 -15.51 12.53
CA GLU A 127 19.70 -14.82 12.06
C GLU A 127 19.64 -13.33 12.41
N VAL A 128 20.80 -12.76 12.74
CA VAL A 128 20.93 -11.31 12.97
C VAL A 128 21.12 -10.63 11.61
N LEU A 129 20.31 -9.60 11.34
CA LEU A 129 20.51 -8.68 10.24
C LEU A 129 21.47 -7.58 10.68
N VAL A 130 22.71 -7.64 10.20
CA VAL A 130 23.74 -6.64 10.53
C VAL A 130 23.44 -5.33 9.81
N THR A 131 23.23 -4.26 10.57
CA THR A 131 22.81 -2.95 10.04
C THR A 131 23.97 -2.00 9.77
N GLY A 132 25.13 -2.23 10.39
CA GLY A 132 26.27 -1.33 10.39
C GLY A 132 26.14 -0.17 11.38
N ILE A 133 25.05 -0.12 12.15
CA ILE A 133 24.78 0.94 13.11
C ILE A 133 25.12 0.43 14.51
N LYS A 134 26.23 0.93 15.07
CA LYS A 134 26.81 0.45 16.34
C LYS A 134 25.80 0.27 17.47
N VAL A 135 24.91 1.25 17.69
CA VAL A 135 23.93 1.18 18.79
C VAL A 135 22.87 0.11 18.54
N VAL A 136 22.47 -0.08 17.28
CA VAL A 136 21.48 -1.09 16.88
C VAL A 136 22.12 -2.47 16.98
N ASP A 137 23.26 -2.69 16.31
CA ASP A 137 23.91 -3.99 16.25
C ASP A 137 24.41 -4.49 17.61
N LEU A 138 24.76 -3.58 18.54
CA LEU A 138 25.25 -3.96 19.87
C LEU A 138 24.12 -4.15 20.90
N LEU A 139 23.15 -3.23 20.98
CA LEU A 139 22.18 -3.21 22.08
C LEU A 139 20.83 -3.85 21.69
N CYS A 140 20.39 -3.64 20.45
CA CYS A 140 19.07 -4.05 19.96
C CYS A 140 19.18 -4.63 18.54
N PRO A 141 19.91 -5.74 18.34
CA PRO A 141 20.19 -6.28 17.02
C PRO A 141 18.91 -6.68 16.30
N TYR A 142 18.85 -6.39 15.01
CA TYR A 142 17.67 -6.73 14.20
C TYR A 142 17.71 -8.21 13.83
N ALA A 143 16.57 -8.88 13.93
CA ALA A 143 16.42 -10.24 13.44
C ALA A 143 15.98 -10.21 11.97
N LYS A 144 16.58 -11.05 11.12
CA LYS A 144 16.14 -11.26 9.75
C LYS A 144 14.71 -11.82 9.73
N GLY A 145 13.83 -11.26 8.90
CA GLY A 145 12.39 -11.56 8.92
C GLY A 145 11.62 -11.03 10.15
N GLY A 146 12.31 -10.31 11.04
CA GLY A 146 11.76 -9.66 12.22
C GLY A 146 10.94 -8.41 11.89
N LYS A 147 10.22 -7.93 12.89
CA LYS A 147 9.45 -6.68 12.85
C LYS A 147 10.07 -5.72 13.85
N ILE A 148 10.43 -4.52 13.41
CA ILE A 148 11.12 -3.53 14.24
C ILE A 148 10.24 -2.29 14.37
N GLY A 149 9.99 -1.87 15.61
CA GLY A 149 9.31 -0.62 15.90
C GLY A 149 10.30 0.53 16.06
N LEU A 150 10.23 1.52 15.15
CA LEU A 150 10.98 2.78 15.26
C LEU A 150 10.13 3.81 16.02
N PHE A 151 10.26 3.82 17.35
CA PHE A 151 9.54 4.75 18.20
C PHE A 151 10.30 6.07 18.32
N GLY A 152 9.64 7.19 18.00
CA GLY A 152 10.24 8.51 18.08
C GLY A 152 9.25 9.64 17.83
N GLY A 153 9.64 10.86 18.21
CA GLY A 153 8.89 12.09 17.94
C GLY A 153 9.23 12.71 16.58
N ALA A 154 8.66 13.88 16.31
CA ALA A 154 9.09 14.69 15.17
C ALA A 154 10.52 15.22 15.40
N GLY A 155 11.34 15.26 14.35
CA GLY A 155 12.69 15.85 14.40
C GLY A 155 13.77 15.01 15.07
N VAL A 156 13.50 13.76 15.50
CA VAL A 156 14.51 12.88 16.13
C VAL A 156 15.40 12.13 15.14
N GLY A 157 15.33 12.45 13.85
CA GLY A 157 16.15 11.82 12.81
C GLY A 157 15.65 10.46 12.31
N LYS A 158 14.35 10.12 12.45
CA LYS A 158 13.78 8.85 11.93
C LYS A 158 14.07 8.64 10.45
N THR A 159 13.84 9.66 9.62
CA THR A 159 14.04 9.60 8.16
C THR A 159 15.51 9.34 7.82
N ILE A 160 16.42 10.05 8.48
CA ILE A 160 17.87 9.86 8.31
C ILE A 160 18.28 8.42 8.67
N LEU A 161 17.76 7.88 9.78
CA LEU A 161 18.01 6.51 10.19
C LEU A 161 17.48 5.49 9.17
N ILE A 162 16.29 5.72 8.61
CA ILE A 162 15.70 4.86 7.57
C ILE A 162 16.57 4.87 6.32
N MET A 163 16.99 6.05 5.83
CA MET A 163 17.86 6.14 4.66
C MET A 163 19.21 5.45 4.89
N GLU A 164 19.79 5.61 6.08
CA GLU A 164 21.05 4.94 6.41
C GLU A 164 20.90 3.41 6.49
N LEU A 165 19.77 2.91 7.02
CA LEU A 165 19.45 1.49 6.98
C LEU A 165 19.31 0.96 5.54
N ILE A 166 18.60 1.69 4.68
CA ILE A 166 18.47 1.35 3.26
C ILE A 166 19.85 1.28 2.59
N ASN A 167 20.67 2.31 2.81
CA ASN A 167 22.01 2.41 2.24
C ASN A 167 22.93 1.27 2.70
N ASN A 168 22.96 0.97 4.00
CA ASN A 168 23.86 -0.05 4.54
C ASN A 168 23.45 -1.46 4.19
N VAL A 169 22.15 -1.77 4.18
CA VAL A 169 21.66 -3.09 3.77
C VAL A 169 21.80 -3.28 2.27
N ALA A 170 21.51 -2.26 1.45
CA ALA A 170 21.70 -2.34 0.00
C ALA A 170 23.18 -2.56 -0.38
N LYS A 171 24.12 -1.94 0.35
CA LYS A 171 25.57 -2.12 0.13
C LYS A 171 26.09 -3.48 0.63
N SER A 172 25.61 -3.94 1.77
CA SER A 172 26.19 -5.11 2.46
C SER A 172 25.54 -6.44 2.06
N HIS A 173 24.23 -6.43 1.76
CA HIS A 173 23.45 -7.64 1.50
C HIS A 173 22.88 -7.69 0.08
N GLY A 174 23.07 -6.63 -0.72
CA GLY A 174 22.58 -6.56 -2.09
C GLY A 174 21.05 -6.47 -2.23
N GLY A 175 20.33 -6.43 -1.11
CA GLY A 175 18.86 -6.43 -1.05
C GLY A 175 18.22 -5.13 -1.53
N TYR A 176 16.93 -5.24 -1.86
CA TYR A 176 16.08 -4.10 -2.18
C TYR A 176 15.33 -3.60 -0.95
N SER A 177 14.86 -2.37 -1.04
CA SER A 177 14.00 -1.74 -0.04
C SER A 177 12.68 -1.32 -0.65
N VAL A 178 11.63 -1.34 0.16
CA VAL A 178 10.32 -0.78 -0.20
C VAL A 178 9.88 0.14 0.92
N PHE A 179 9.51 1.37 0.57
CA PHE A 179 9.00 2.35 1.51
C PHE A 179 7.52 2.59 1.25
N ALA A 180 6.67 2.23 2.20
CA ALA A 180 5.25 2.55 2.22
C ALA A 180 5.00 3.77 3.10
N GLY A 181 4.76 4.92 2.44
CA GLY A 181 4.33 6.16 3.08
C GLY A 181 2.82 6.17 3.31
N VAL A 182 2.38 5.64 4.46
CA VAL A 182 0.98 5.59 4.90
C VAL A 182 0.60 6.86 5.64
N GLY A 183 -0.22 7.70 5.00
CA GLY A 183 -0.64 8.99 5.55
C GLY A 183 0.54 9.93 5.73
N GLU A 184 1.50 9.89 4.81
CA GLU A 184 2.66 10.77 4.83
C GLU A 184 2.33 12.18 4.34
N ARG A 185 3.09 13.17 4.83
CA ARG A 185 2.97 14.52 4.30
C ARG A 185 3.64 14.58 2.93
N THR A 186 2.97 15.18 1.96
CA THR A 186 3.50 15.35 0.59
C THR A 186 4.88 16.01 0.58
N ARG A 187 5.12 16.99 1.47
CA ARG A 187 6.45 17.62 1.64
C ARG A 187 7.50 16.61 2.09
N GLU A 188 7.22 15.83 3.13
CA GLU A 188 8.16 14.85 3.70
C GLU A 188 8.45 13.72 2.70
N GLY A 189 7.45 13.27 1.95
CA GLY A 189 7.62 12.30 0.88
C GLY A 189 8.43 12.82 -0.31
N ASN A 190 8.27 14.11 -0.67
CA ASN A 190 9.09 14.76 -1.69
C ASN A 190 10.55 14.90 -1.23
N ASP A 191 10.77 15.39 0.00
CA ASP A 191 12.11 15.55 0.55
C ASP A 191 12.84 14.19 0.58
N LEU A 192 12.17 13.13 1.06
CA LEU A 192 12.70 11.77 1.06
C LEU A 192 13.04 11.26 -0.35
N TYR A 193 12.22 11.56 -1.36
CA TYR A 193 12.49 11.16 -2.74
C TYR A 193 13.80 11.79 -3.26
N TRP A 194 13.98 13.09 -3.07
CA TRP A 194 15.20 13.78 -3.50
C TRP A 194 16.42 13.36 -2.67
N GLU A 195 16.28 13.18 -1.36
CA GLU A 195 17.37 12.67 -0.51
C GLU A 195 17.82 11.26 -0.94
N MET A 196 16.90 10.39 -1.38
CA MET A 196 17.26 9.07 -1.93
C MET A 196 18.05 9.17 -3.24
N ILE A 197 17.77 10.18 -4.07
CA ILE A 197 18.52 10.43 -5.31
C ILE A 197 19.91 10.98 -4.99
N GLU A 198 19.99 11.99 -4.12
CA GLU A 198 21.25 12.64 -3.71
C GLU A 198 22.20 11.69 -2.99
N SER A 199 21.68 10.82 -2.12
CA SER A 199 22.45 9.79 -1.41
C SER A 199 22.88 8.62 -2.32
N GLY A 200 22.35 8.56 -3.54
CA GLY A 200 22.65 7.51 -4.52
C GLY A 200 21.96 6.17 -4.24
N VAL A 201 21.00 6.13 -3.32
CA VAL A 201 20.12 4.96 -3.09
C VAL A 201 19.26 4.70 -4.33
N ASN A 202 18.71 5.77 -4.90
CA ASN A 202 17.96 5.73 -6.15
C ASN A 202 18.67 6.53 -7.23
N LYS A 203 18.43 6.15 -8.49
CA LYS A 203 18.81 6.96 -9.65
C LYS A 203 17.63 7.83 -10.06
N GLU A 204 17.92 9.06 -10.47
CA GLU A 204 16.93 9.94 -11.08
C GLU A 204 16.32 9.25 -12.30
N GLY A 205 14.99 9.30 -12.42
CA GLY A 205 14.26 8.55 -13.45
C GLY A 205 13.98 7.08 -13.12
N GLY A 206 14.49 6.57 -11.99
CA GLY A 206 14.29 5.20 -11.54
C GLY A 206 15.01 4.14 -12.40
N GLY A 207 14.65 2.88 -12.17
CA GLY A 207 15.16 1.74 -12.94
C GLY A 207 16.51 1.20 -12.46
N LYS A 208 17.33 0.72 -13.41
CA LYS A 208 18.51 -0.08 -13.09
C LYS A 208 19.52 0.72 -12.25
N GLY A 209 19.83 0.21 -11.06
CA GLY A 209 20.73 0.83 -10.11
C GLY A 209 20.02 1.51 -8.94
N SER A 210 18.71 1.74 -9.04
CA SER A 210 17.88 2.11 -7.90
C SER A 210 17.68 0.92 -6.96
N LYS A 211 17.58 1.22 -5.66
CA LYS A 211 17.50 0.20 -4.60
C LYS A 211 16.20 0.25 -3.81
N CYS A 212 15.42 1.32 -3.94
CA CYS A 212 14.22 1.52 -3.15
C CYS A 212 13.00 1.81 -4.04
N SER A 213 11.90 1.09 -3.85
CA SER A 213 10.58 1.44 -4.41
C SER A 213 9.78 2.27 -3.41
N LEU A 214 9.13 3.34 -3.88
CA LEU A 214 8.32 4.22 -3.05
C LEU A 214 6.84 3.99 -3.35
N VAL A 215 6.05 3.74 -2.31
CA VAL A 215 4.59 3.57 -2.39
C VAL A 215 3.96 4.60 -1.46
N TYR A 216 3.26 5.59 -2.00
CA TYR A 216 2.72 6.71 -1.23
C TYR A 216 1.20 6.72 -1.22
N GLY A 217 0.65 6.92 -0.02
CA GLY A 217 -0.76 7.21 0.22
C GLY A 217 -0.80 8.40 1.15
N GLN A 218 -0.91 9.59 0.58
CA GLN A 218 -0.68 10.86 1.26
C GLN A 218 -1.81 11.21 2.23
N MET A 219 -1.58 12.16 3.15
CA MET A 219 -2.60 12.60 4.12
C MET A 219 -3.87 13.18 3.49
N ASN A 220 -3.77 13.74 2.28
CA ASN A 220 -4.89 14.30 1.52
C ASN A 220 -5.72 13.25 0.77
N GLU A 221 -5.26 11.99 0.73
CA GLU A 221 -5.99 10.88 0.12
C GLU A 221 -7.08 10.34 1.08
N PRO A 222 -8.16 9.76 0.52
CA PRO A 222 -9.25 9.22 1.33
C PRO A 222 -8.76 8.11 2.27
N PRO A 223 -9.52 7.82 3.35
CA PRO A 223 -9.17 6.76 4.29
C PRO A 223 -9.04 5.38 3.63
N GLY A 224 -9.75 5.12 2.52
CA GLY A 224 -9.60 3.89 1.73
C GLY A 224 -8.18 3.69 1.22
N ALA A 225 -7.63 4.70 0.54
CA ALA A 225 -6.27 4.67 0.04
C ALA A 225 -5.24 4.47 1.14
N ARG A 226 -5.32 5.27 2.22
CA ARG A 226 -4.43 5.16 3.38
C ARG A 226 -4.52 3.80 4.08
N ALA A 227 -5.69 3.18 4.10
CA ALA A 227 -5.89 1.85 4.70
C ALA A 227 -5.40 0.69 3.80
N ARG A 228 -5.02 0.94 2.55
CA ARG A 228 -4.57 -0.08 1.59
C ARG A 228 -3.14 0.11 1.11
N VAL A 229 -2.60 1.32 1.15
CA VAL A 229 -1.26 1.60 0.62
C VAL A 229 -0.15 0.81 1.31
N GLY A 230 -0.32 0.48 2.60
CA GLY A 230 0.59 -0.44 3.30
C GLY A 230 0.63 -1.84 2.67
N LEU A 231 -0.51 -2.34 2.18
CA LEU A 231 -0.61 -3.62 1.48
C LEU A 231 0.00 -3.55 0.06
N SER A 232 -0.17 -2.43 -0.63
CA SER A 232 0.47 -2.18 -1.92
C SER A 232 2.00 -2.21 -1.79
N GLY A 233 2.55 -1.55 -0.76
CA GLY A 233 3.97 -1.62 -0.42
C GLY A 233 4.41 -3.03 -0.02
N LEU A 234 3.62 -3.73 0.80
CA LEU A 234 3.91 -5.11 1.20
C LEU A 234 4.00 -6.01 -0.04
N THR A 235 3.08 -5.88 -0.99
CA THR A 235 3.03 -6.69 -2.22
C THR A 235 4.28 -6.55 -3.08
N VAL A 236 4.79 -5.32 -3.21
CA VAL A 236 6.07 -5.07 -3.90
C VAL A 236 7.23 -5.73 -3.15
N ALA A 237 7.24 -5.66 -1.81
CA ALA A 237 8.27 -6.29 -0.99
C ALA A 237 8.22 -7.82 -1.06
N GLU A 238 7.01 -8.40 -1.01
CA GLU A 238 6.79 -9.85 -1.10
C GLU A 238 7.25 -10.41 -2.44
N HIS A 239 7.05 -9.69 -3.54
CA HIS A 239 7.59 -10.11 -4.83
C HIS A 239 9.11 -10.30 -4.81
N PHE A 240 9.86 -9.38 -4.18
CA PHE A 240 11.32 -9.51 -4.04
C PHE A 240 11.71 -10.60 -3.04
N ARG A 241 10.96 -10.76 -1.94
CA ARG A 241 11.14 -11.86 -0.98
C ARG A 241 11.00 -13.22 -1.65
N ASP A 242 9.95 -13.41 -2.44
CA ASP A 242 9.66 -14.67 -3.13
C ASP A 242 10.71 -15.00 -4.20
N GLN A 243 11.46 -14.00 -4.67
CA GLN A 243 12.64 -14.18 -5.52
C GLN A 243 13.92 -14.53 -4.73
N GLY A 244 13.82 -14.69 -3.41
CA GLY A 244 14.92 -15.07 -2.53
C GLY A 244 15.78 -13.89 -2.05
N GLN A 245 15.29 -12.65 -2.14
CA GLN A 245 16.03 -11.49 -1.65
C GLN A 245 15.67 -11.14 -0.21
N ASP A 246 16.66 -10.59 0.50
CA ASP A 246 16.44 -9.94 1.78
C ASP A 246 15.93 -8.52 1.55
N VAL A 247 14.67 -8.29 1.91
CA VAL A 247 13.97 -7.02 1.63
C VAL A 247 13.77 -6.23 2.91
N LEU A 248 14.13 -4.95 2.89
CA LEU A 248 13.72 -4.02 3.93
C LEU A 248 12.39 -3.37 3.56
N PHE A 249 11.35 -3.67 4.33
CA PHE A 249 10.04 -3.03 4.18
C PHE A 249 9.82 -2.00 5.28
N PHE A 250 9.67 -0.73 4.90
CA PHE A 250 9.39 0.38 5.80
C PHE A 250 7.93 0.80 5.69
N VAL A 251 7.28 1.01 6.83
CA VAL A 251 5.92 1.54 6.92
C VAL A 251 5.95 2.81 7.78
N ASP A 252 5.96 3.98 7.16
CA ASP A 252 5.78 5.25 7.87
C ASP A 252 4.41 5.85 7.46
N ASN A 253 3.38 5.89 8.29
CA ASN A 253 3.33 5.42 9.67
C ASN A 253 2.33 4.29 9.89
N ILE A 254 2.75 3.22 10.55
CA ILE A 254 1.86 2.10 10.91
C ILE A 254 0.68 2.54 11.79
N PHE A 255 0.84 3.59 12.61
CA PHE A 255 -0.29 4.16 13.34
C PHE A 255 -1.34 4.79 12.42
N ARG A 256 -0.91 5.43 11.32
CA ARG A 256 -1.82 6.02 10.33
C ARG A 256 -2.56 4.96 9.53
N PHE A 257 -1.94 3.79 9.30
CA PHE A 257 -2.64 2.62 8.76
C PHE A 257 -3.82 2.22 9.66
N THR A 258 -3.57 2.08 10.96
CA THR A 258 -4.62 1.77 11.94
C THR A 258 -5.70 2.85 11.99
N GLN A 259 -5.30 4.13 12.00
CA GLN A 259 -6.23 5.25 12.02
C GLN A 259 -7.15 5.26 10.79
N ALA A 260 -6.58 5.04 9.59
CA ALA A 260 -7.36 4.92 8.37
C ALA A 260 -8.33 3.73 8.44
N GLY A 261 -7.91 2.60 9.02
CA GLY A 261 -8.79 1.46 9.31
C GLY A 261 -9.96 1.80 10.24
N SER A 262 -9.73 2.58 11.30
CA SER A 262 -10.79 3.12 12.18
C SER A 262 -11.77 4.01 11.42
N GLU A 263 -11.27 4.93 10.60
CA GLU A 263 -12.08 5.83 9.77
C GLU A 263 -12.96 5.04 8.79
N VAL A 264 -12.38 4.06 8.08
CA VAL A 264 -13.13 3.14 7.19
C VAL A 264 -14.20 2.37 7.97
N SER A 265 -13.86 1.82 9.14
CA SER A 265 -14.79 1.06 9.96
C SER A 265 -16.00 1.89 10.42
N ALA A 266 -15.75 3.14 10.81
CA ALA A 266 -16.81 4.09 11.16
C ALA A 266 -17.71 4.41 9.96
N LEU A 267 -17.13 4.63 8.77
CA LEU A 267 -17.90 4.88 7.54
C LEU A 267 -18.74 3.68 7.11
N LEU A 268 -18.30 2.45 7.41
CA LEU A 268 -19.06 1.23 7.17
C LEU A 268 -20.19 1.01 8.19
N GLY A 269 -20.31 1.87 9.22
CA GLY A 269 -21.34 1.77 10.26
C GLY A 269 -21.07 0.69 11.30
N ARG A 270 -19.82 0.24 11.46
CA ARG A 270 -19.46 -0.73 12.50
C ARG A 270 -19.39 -0.03 13.87
N ILE A 271 -19.87 -0.71 14.91
CA ILE A 271 -19.81 -0.21 16.29
C ILE A 271 -18.33 -0.08 16.71
N PRO A 272 -17.87 1.09 17.18
CA PRO A 272 -16.50 1.26 17.66
C PRO A 272 -16.19 0.41 18.90
N SER A 273 -14.93 0.00 19.02
CA SER A 273 -14.37 -0.70 20.17
C SER A 273 -13.76 0.30 21.17
N ALA A 274 -12.89 -0.20 22.07
CA ALA A 274 -12.19 0.60 23.05
C ALA A 274 -11.47 1.80 22.40
N VAL A 275 -11.57 2.97 23.04
CA VAL A 275 -10.92 4.23 22.60
C VAL A 275 -11.34 4.67 21.19
N GLY A 276 -12.42 4.11 20.62
CA GLY A 276 -12.94 4.48 19.30
C GLY A 276 -12.26 3.77 18.11
N TYR A 277 -11.43 2.75 18.35
CA TYR A 277 -10.86 1.93 17.29
C TYR A 277 -11.89 1.01 16.63
N GLN A 278 -11.57 0.49 15.45
CA GLN A 278 -12.36 -0.54 14.79
C GLN A 278 -12.47 -1.82 15.64
N PRO A 279 -13.61 -2.54 15.61
CA PRO A 279 -13.74 -3.82 16.29
C PRO A 279 -12.81 -4.90 15.71
N THR A 280 -12.35 -4.74 14.47
CA THR A 280 -11.40 -5.61 13.77
C THR A 280 -9.97 -5.08 13.85
N LEU A 281 -9.55 -4.52 14.99
CA LEU A 281 -8.21 -3.94 15.12
C LEU A 281 -7.11 -5.01 15.18
N ALA A 282 -7.41 -6.14 15.83
CA ALA A 282 -6.45 -7.23 16.08
C ALA A 282 -6.50 -8.33 15.01
N ILE A 283 -7.40 -8.21 14.04
CA ILE A 283 -7.64 -9.15 12.94
C ILE A 283 -7.13 -8.47 11.67
#